data_AF-A0A947A9T4-F1
#
_entry.id   AF-A0A947A9T4-F1
#
_cell.length_a   1.000
_cell.length_b   1.000
_cell.length_c   1.000
_cell.angle_alpha   90.00
_cell.angle_beta   90.00
_cell.angle_gamma   90.00
#
_symmetry.space_group_name_H-M   'P 1'
#
loop_
_entity.id
_entity.type
_entity.pdbx_description
1 polymer ?
#
loop_
_entity_poly.entity_id
_entity_poly.type
_entity_poly.pdbx_seq_one_letter_code
_entity_poly.pdbx_strand_id
1 'polypeptide(L)' 'MARRKIFAYFSLFIGSLCTFAGLAFSAMYVFGAIIDRWGEADQSLLFWYLPILFLGIFSIAVGLSMSFWGLNRIRSGNS' A
#
# COMPACT_ATOMS: atom_id res chain seq x y z
N MET A 1 -26.67 14.41 -1.07
CA MET A 1 -26.23 13.07 -0.60
C MET A 1 -25.40 12.29 -1.62
N ALA A 2 -25.79 12.23 -2.90
CA ALA A 2 -25.09 11.44 -3.93
C ALA A 2 -23.57 11.72 -4.05
N ARG A 3 -23.15 13.00 -4.07
CA ARG A 3 -21.72 13.37 -4.13
C ARG A 3 -20.88 12.82 -2.95
N ARG A 4 -21.47 12.70 -1.76
CA ARG A 4 -20.78 12.14 -0.58
C ARG A 4 -20.57 10.64 -0.71
N LYS A 5 -21.52 9.91 -1.30
CA LYS A 5 -21.41 8.48 -1.56
C LYS A 5 -20.37 8.20 -2.64
N ILE A 6 -20.38 8.97 -3.74
CA ILE A 6 -19.39 8.86 -4.82
C ILE A 6 -17.97 9.06 -4.29
N PHE A 7 -17.73 10.09 -3.47
CA PHE A 7 -16.42 10.33 -2.88
C PHE A 7 -15.93 9.18 -1.99
N ALA A 8 -16.84 8.54 -1.25
CA ALA A 8 -16.49 7.41 -0.40
C ALA A 8 -16.11 6.16 -1.22
N TYR A 9 -16.83 5.86 -2.30
CA TYR A 9 -16.46 4.77 -3.22
C TYR A 9 -15.14 5.04 -3.94
N PHE A 10 -14.91 6.30 -4.36
CA PHE A 10 -13.65 6.69 -4.98
C PHE A 10 -12.46 6.55 -4.02
N SER A 11 -12.64 6.98 -2.75
CA SER A 11 -11.65 6.78 -1.69
C SER A 11 -11.34 5.31 -1.46
N LEU A 12 -12.36 4.44 -1.50
CA LEU A 12 -12.19 3.00 -1.37
C LEU A 12 -11.41 2.39 -2.55
N PHE A 13 -11.73 2.81 -3.76
CA PHE A 13 -11.05 2.34 -4.96
C PHE A 13 -9.59 2.76 -5.00
N ILE A 14 -9.28 4.03 -4.70
CA ILE A 14 -7.89 4.50 -4.61
C ILE A 14 -7.17 3.82 -3.45
N GLY A 15 -7.83 3.70 -2.28
CA GLY A 15 -7.25 3.08 -1.11
C GLY A 15 -6.84 1.62 -1.35
N SER A 16 -7.69 0.84 -2.02
CA SER A 16 -7.36 -0.54 -2.38
C SER A 16 -6.23 -0.59 -3.40
N LEU A 17 -6.25 0.27 -4.43
CA LEU A 17 -5.16 0.35 -5.43
C LEU A 17 -3.81 0.68 -4.78
N CYS A 18 -3.76 1.67 -3.88
CA CYS A 18 -2.55 2.02 -3.13
C CYS A 18 -2.08 0.86 -2.24
N THR A 19 -2.99 0.10 -1.65
CA THR A 19 -2.64 -1.07 -0.83
C THR A 19 -1.99 -2.15 -1.70
N PHE A 20 -2.59 -2.47 -2.85
CA PHE A 20 -2.01 -3.44 -3.80
C PHE A 20 -0.65 -3.00 -4.34
N ALA A 21 -0.50 -1.72 -4.72
CA ALA A 21 0.77 -1.18 -5.17
C ALA A 21 1.84 -1.27 -4.07
N GLY A 22 1.47 -0.95 -2.83
CA GLY A 22 2.40 -1.03 -1.70
C GLY A 22 2.83 -2.47 -1.38
N LEU A 23 1.92 -3.44 -1.48
CA LEU A 23 2.25 -4.86 -1.38
C LEU A 23 3.20 -5.30 -2.51
N ALA A 24 2.97 -4.84 -3.74
CA ALA A 24 3.83 -5.15 -4.88
C ALA A 24 5.26 -4.61 -4.69
N PHE A 25 5.41 -3.35 -4.24
CA PHE A 25 6.73 -2.79 -3.92
C PHE A 25 7.43 -3.51 -2.77
N SER A 26 6.68 -3.87 -1.73
CA SER A 26 7.22 -4.65 -0.60
C SER A 26 7.67 -6.04 -1.06
N ALA A 27 6.89 -6.71 -1.90
CA ALA A 27 7.26 -8.00 -2.48
C ALA A 27 8.50 -7.89 -3.39
N MET A 28 8.60 -6.82 -4.19
CA MET A 28 9.78 -6.55 -5.03
C MET A 28 11.04 -6.38 -4.18
N TYR A 29 10.95 -5.69 -3.03
CA TYR A 29 12.04 -5.61 -2.07
C TYR A 29 12.42 -7.00 -1.55
N VAL A 30 11.46 -7.77 -1.05
CA VAL A 30 11.73 -9.09 -0.49
C VAL A 30 12.38 -10.00 -1.54
N PHE A 31 11.86 -10.01 -2.76
CA PHE A 31 12.41 -10.85 -3.82
C PHE A 31 13.82 -10.41 -4.24
N GLY A 32 13.98 -9.15 -4.65
CA GLY A 32 15.24 -8.67 -5.22
C GLY A 32 16.36 -8.44 -4.19
N ALA A 33 16.02 -8.08 -2.95
CA ALA A 33 17.01 -7.77 -1.92
C ALA A 33 17.29 -8.95 -0.99
N ILE A 34 16.32 -9.85 -0.75
CA ILE A 34 16.47 -10.94 0.22
C ILE A 34 16.59 -12.29 -0.48
N ILE A 35 15.64 -12.64 -1.35
CA ILE A 35 15.57 -13.99 -1.94
C ILE A 35 16.68 -14.20 -2.98
N ASP A 36 16.77 -13.31 -3.97
CA ASP A 36 17.76 -13.43 -5.07
C ASP A 36 19.21 -13.34 -4.58
N ARG A 37 19.41 -12.73 -3.41
CA ARG A 37 20.72 -12.42 -2.82
C ARG A 37 21.08 -13.33 -1.66
N TRP A 38 20.26 -14.36 -1.41
CA TRP A 38 20.45 -15.22 -0.25
C TRP A 38 21.77 -15.99 -0.37
N GLY A 39 22.72 -15.70 0.52
CA GLY A 39 24.04 -16.33 0.53
C GLY A 39 25.14 -15.57 -0.22
N GLU A 40 24.84 -14.41 -0.82
CA GLU A 40 25.88 -13.51 -1.35
C GLU A 40 26.62 -12.80 -0.20
N ALA A 41 27.95 -12.67 -0.33
CA ALA A 41 28.78 -11.97 0.66
C ALA A 41 28.58 -10.43 0.63
N ASP A 42 28.16 -9.88 -0.51
CA ASP A 42 27.83 -8.46 -0.64
C ASP A 42 26.33 -8.22 -0.46
N GLN A 43 25.98 -7.57 0.66
CA GLN A 43 24.61 -7.23 1.04
C GLN A 43 24.33 -5.73 0.89
N SER A 44 25.22 -4.96 0.22
CA SER A 44 25.06 -3.51 0.06
C SER A 44 23.77 -3.11 -0.68
N LEU A 45 23.31 -3.95 -1.60
CA LEU A 45 22.07 -3.75 -2.35
C LEU A 45 20.81 -3.78 -1.49
N LEU A 46 20.86 -4.44 -0.33
CA LEU A 46 19.77 -4.42 0.65
C LEU A 46 19.44 -2.98 1.08
N PHE A 47 20.46 -2.13 1.19
CA PHE A 47 20.31 -0.70 1.50
C PHE A 47 19.76 0.10 0.31
N TRP A 48 20.17 -0.24 -0.92
CA TRP A 48 19.70 0.43 -2.13
C TRP A 48 18.22 0.17 -2.41
N TYR A 49 17.68 -0.98 -2.01
CA TYR A 49 16.26 -1.30 -2.15
C TYR A 49 15.39 -0.76 -0.97
N LEU A 50 15.97 -0.31 0.15
CA LEU A 50 15.21 0.20 1.30
C LEU A 50 14.19 1.32 0.95
N PRO A 51 14.50 2.29 0.07
CA PRO A 51 13.53 3.31 -0.34
C PRO A 51 12.27 2.72 -0.98
N ILE A 52 12.40 1.63 -1.75
CA ILE A 52 11.27 0.92 -2.36
C ILE A 52 10.41 0.26 -1.28
N LEU A 53 11.05 -0.36 -0.28
CA LEU A 53 10.33 -0.92 0.86
C LEU A 53 9.56 0.15 1.63
N PHE A 54 10.18 1.29 1.93
CA PHE A 54 9.51 2.40 2.61
C PHE A 54 8.33 2.94 1.80
N LEU A 55 8.50 3.09 0.48
CA LEU A 55 7.41 3.47 -0.40
C LEU A 55 6.27 2.45 -0.35
N GLY A 56 6.61 1.16 -0.33
CA GLY A 56 5.66 0.06 -0.18
C GLY A 56 4.84 0.15 1.10
N ILE A 57 5.52 0.24 2.25
CA ILE A 57 4.90 0.35 3.58
C ILE A 57 4.03 1.61 3.67
N PHE A 58 4.56 2.75 3.21
CA PHE A 58 3.82 4.01 3.20
C PHE A 58 2.54 3.90 2.36
N SER A 59 2.63 3.33 1.16
CA SER A 59 1.48 3.13 0.28
C SER A 59 0.43 2.19 0.89
N ILE A 60 0.85 1.13 1.60
CA ILE A 60 -0.06 0.25 2.36
C ILE A 60 -0.76 1.04 3.46
N ALA A 61 -0.02 1.81 4.27
CA ALA A 61 -0.59 2.57 5.38
C ALA A 61 -1.61 3.61 4.89
N VAL A 62 -1.28 4.36 3.83
CA VAL A 62 -2.20 5.31 3.20
C VAL A 62 -3.41 4.59 2.60
N GLY A 63 -3.19 3.51 1.85
CA GLY A 63 -4.24 2.74 1.19
C GLY A 63 -5.26 2.16 2.17
N LEU A 64 -4.79 1.56 3.26
CA LEU A 64 -5.64 1.05 4.34
C LEU A 64 -6.39 2.18 5.05
N SER A 65 -5.72 3.31 5.33
CA SER A 65 -6.36 4.47 5.99
C SER A 65 -7.48 5.06 5.14
N MET A 66 -7.25 5.24 3.83
CA MET A 66 -8.27 5.73 2.89
C MET A 66 -9.42 4.76 2.71
N SER A 67 -9.14 3.45 2.68
CA SER A 67 -10.17 2.41 2.58
C SER A 67 -11.03 2.39 3.85
N PHE A 68 -10.40 2.41 5.02
CA PHE A 68 -11.10 2.43 6.31
C PHE A 68 -11.99 3.67 6.44
N TRP A 69 -11.47 4.85 6.05
CA TRP A 69 -12.25 6.08 6.04
C TRP A 69 -13.44 6.02 5.08
N GLY A 70 -13.23 5.50 3.87
CA GLY A 70 -14.30 5.32 2.87
C GLY A 70 -15.41 4.38 3.36
N LEU A 71 -15.03 3.24 3.96
CA LEU A 71 -15.98 2.28 4.56
C LEU A 71 -16.80 2.92 5.69
N ASN A 72 -16.14 3.60 6.62
CA ASN A 72 -16.81 4.26 7.74
C ASN A 72 -17.80 5.33 7.24
N ARG A 73 -17.44 6.04 6.16
CA ARG A 73 -18.32 7.05 5.57
C ARG A 73 -19.55 6.45 4.90
N ILE A 74 -19.43 5.31 4.23
CA ILE A 74 -20.56 4.57 3.66
C ILE A 74 -21.47 4.05 4.76
N ARG A 75 -20.89 3.45 5.81
CA ARG A 75 -21.63 2.88 6.94
C ARG A 75 -22.44 3.95 7.68
N SER A 76 -21.82 5.08 8.02
CA SER A 76 -22.49 6.19 8.69
C SER A 76 -23.52 6.91 7.81
N GLY A 77 -23.37 6.88 6.48
CA GLY A 77 -24.32 7.49 5.55
C GLY A 77 -25.53 6.61 5.18
N ASN A 78 -25.57 5.37 5.65
CA ASN A 78 -26.69 4.43 5.51
C ASN A 78 -27.46 4.21 6.84
N SER A 79 -26.98 4.80 7.94
CA SER A 79 -27.70 4.89 9.23
C SER A 79 -28.52 6.17 9.26
#